data_AF-A0A1Y1N8B0-F1
#
_entry.id   AF-A0A1Y1N8B0-F1
#
_cell.length_a   1.000
_cell.length_b   1.000
_cell.length_c   1.000
_cell.angle_alpha   90.00
_cell.angle_beta   90.00
_cell.angle_gamma   90.00
#
_symmetry.space_group_name_H-M   'P 1'
#
loop_
_entity.id
_entity.type
_entity.pdbx_description
1 polymer ?
#
loop_
_entity_poly.entity_id
_entity_poly.type
_entity_poly.pdbx_seq_one_letter_code
_entity_poly.pdbx_strand_id
1 'polypeptide(L)'
;MAYKARLKEFDNILNKDVINLRDLQKLAFNGIPDDQGKRALCWRLLLNYLPTEKASWSTHLKTKRDLYQQFIDEMIVTPGCKEADGGVNDHPLSVNPDSEWQAFFKDNEVLLQIDKDVRRLCPDISFFQQPTEFPCSVVVNSMDVKRLHRRVERRVLKSANVERKGLGITKVSITRHQHFINASLLFMLP
;
A
#
# COMPACT_ATOMS: atom_id res chain seq x y z
N MET A 1 36.27 -24.06 -0.16
CA MET A 1 35.64 -25.24 0.48
C MET A 1 34.73 -24.88 1.66
N ALA A 2 35.11 -23.92 2.51
CA ALA A 2 34.31 -23.50 3.68
C ALA A 2 32.88 -23.01 3.34
N TYR A 3 32.69 -22.25 2.26
CA TYR A 3 31.36 -21.72 1.90
C TYR A 3 30.34 -22.82 1.56
N LYS A 4 30.75 -23.81 0.77
CA LYS A 4 29.90 -24.97 0.44
C LYS A 4 29.57 -25.82 1.66
N ALA A 5 30.50 -25.94 2.62
CA ALA A 5 30.24 -26.63 3.88
C ALA A 5 29.18 -25.88 4.70
N ARG A 6 29.28 -24.54 4.79
CA ARG A 6 28.29 -23.71 5.46
C ARG A 6 26.90 -23.81 4.83
N LEU A 7 26.79 -23.86 3.50
CA LEU A 7 25.50 -24.08 2.83
C LEU A 7 24.87 -25.41 3.24
N LYS A 8 25.68 -26.48 3.33
CA LYS A 8 25.22 -27.80 3.79
C LYS A 8 24.75 -27.77 5.25
N GLU A 9 25.39 -27.00 6.13
CA GLU A 9 24.94 -26.85 7.52
C GLU A 9 23.54 -26.23 7.59
N PHE A 10 23.27 -25.20 6.78
CA PHE A 10 21.91 -24.65 6.66
C PHE A 10 20.93 -25.68 6.11
N ASP A 11 21.29 -26.40 5.05
CA ASP A 11 20.43 -27.44 4.46
C ASP A 11 20.12 -28.54 5.48
N ASN A 12 21.08 -28.94 6.32
CA ASN A 12 20.88 -29.95 7.36
C ASN A 12 19.85 -29.53 8.42
N ILE A 13 19.76 -28.22 8.73
CA ILE A 13 18.76 -27.69 9.66
C ILE A 13 17.43 -27.47 8.94
N LEU A 14 17.47 -26.83 7.78
CA LEU A 14 16.29 -26.41 7.04
C LEU A 14 15.58 -27.58 6.37
N ASN A 15 16.20 -28.74 6.16
CA ASN A 15 15.56 -29.92 5.57
C ASN A 15 14.77 -30.77 6.57
N LYS A 16 14.98 -30.60 7.87
CA LYS A 16 14.22 -31.32 8.92
C LYS A 16 12.72 -30.98 8.87
N ASP A 17 11.87 -31.93 9.24
CA ASP A 17 10.41 -31.73 9.32
C ASP A 17 10.01 -30.73 10.40
N VAL A 18 10.75 -30.75 11.52
CA VAL A 18 10.66 -29.78 12.60
C VAL A 18 11.99 -29.05 12.73
N ILE A 19 11.96 -27.74 12.51
CA ILE A 19 13.15 -26.90 12.51
C ILE A 19 13.46 -26.42 13.93
N ASN A 20 14.68 -26.66 14.40
CA ASN A 20 15.15 -26.14 15.68
C ASN A 20 15.61 -24.67 15.52
N LEU A 21 14.83 -23.75 16.08
CA LEU A 21 15.11 -22.31 16.00
C LEU A 21 16.40 -21.90 16.73
N ARG A 22 16.77 -22.58 17.82
CA ARG A 22 18.00 -22.24 18.58
C ARG A 22 19.24 -22.54 17.75
N ASP A 23 19.24 -23.68 17.06
CA ASP A 23 20.34 -24.06 16.18
C ASP A 23 20.42 -23.15 14.96
N LEU A 24 19.26 -22.81 14.38
CA LEU A 24 19.18 -21.85 13.28
C LEU A 24 19.70 -20.45 13.68
N GLN A 25 19.34 -19.96 14.87
CA GLN A 25 19.82 -18.68 15.40
C GLN A 25 21.34 -18.68 15.59
N LYS A 26 21.91 -19.73 16.19
CA LYS A 26 23.37 -19.86 16.36
C LYS A 26 24.10 -19.83 15.02
N LEU A 27 23.57 -20.55 14.02
CA LEU A 27 24.16 -20.60 12.68
C LEU A 27 24.02 -19.27 11.93
N ALA A 28 22.87 -18.60 12.08
CA ALA A 28 22.57 -17.32 11.45
C ALA A 28 23.27 -16.13 12.11
N PHE A 29 23.79 -16.26 13.33
CA PHE A 29 24.48 -15.19 14.05
C PHE A 29 25.65 -14.59 13.26
N ASN A 30 26.38 -15.44 12.53
CA ASN A 30 27.49 -15.01 11.67
C ASN A 30 27.04 -14.61 10.25
N GLY A 31 25.74 -14.36 10.05
CA GLY A 31 25.13 -14.05 8.75
C GLY A 31 24.49 -15.26 8.05
N ILE A 32 23.59 -14.97 7.12
CA ILE A 32 22.88 -15.97 6.32
C ILE A 32 23.35 -15.86 4.84
N PRO A 33 23.81 -16.97 4.23
CA PRO A 33 24.18 -17.02 2.82
C PRO A 33 23.01 -16.58 1.91
N ASP A 34 23.34 -15.91 0.80
CA ASP A 34 22.32 -15.44 -0.17
C ASP A 34 21.89 -16.50 -1.18
N ASP A 35 22.67 -17.58 -1.29
CA ASP A 35 22.42 -18.61 -2.28
C ASP A 35 21.10 -19.36 -2.05
N GLN A 36 20.45 -19.71 -3.16
CA GLN A 36 19.29 -20.61 -3.22
C GLN A 36 18.09 -20.18 -2.36
N GLY A 37 17.90 -18.87 -2.13
CA GLY A 37 16.76 -18.36 -1.36
C GLY A 37 16.80 -18.71 0.14
N LYS A 38 17.93 -19.20 0.64
CA LYS A 38 18.10 -19.58 2.06
C LYS A 38 17.82 -18.40 2.99
N ARG A 39 18.24 -17.18 2.61
CA ARG A 39 17.97 -15.96 3.37
C ARG A 39 16.49 -15.70 3.58
N ALA A 40 15.70 -15.80 2.51
CA ALA A 40 14.25 -15.60 2.58
C ALA A 40 13.59 -16.60 3.53
N LEU A 41 13.98 -17.88 3.47
CA LEU A 41 13.43 -18.90 4.36
C LEU A 41 13.86 -18.70 5.82
N CYS A 42 15.14 -18.44 6.06
CA CYS A 42 15.68 -18.20 7.40
C CYS A 42 15.03 -17.00 8.06
N TRP A 43 14.86 -15.88 7.35
CA TRP A 43 14.19 -14.70 7.90
C TRP A 43 12.74 -14.97 8.26
N ARG A 44 11.99 -15.70 7.42
CA ARG A 44 10.61 -16.07 7.75
C ARG A 44 10.50 -16.91 9.01
N LEU A 45 11.49 -17.75 9.30
CA LEU A 45 11.54 -18.54 10.54
C LEU A 45 12.00 -17.71 11.74
N LEU A 46 13.07 -16.94 11.58
CA LEU A 46 13.66 -16.13 12.66
C LEU A 46 12.76 -14.98 13.11
N LEU A 47 11.94 -14.44 12.21
CA LEU A 47 10.91 -13.43 12.50
C LEU A 47 9.59 -14.06 12.98
N ASN A 48 9.56 -15.38 13.23
CA ASN A 48 8.39 -16.14 13.67
C ASN A 48 7.18 -16.02 12.72
N TYR A 49 7.41 -15.75 11.43
CA TYR A 49 6.35 -15.72 10.44
C TYR A 49 5.92 -17.12 10.00
N LEU A 50 6.88 -18.06 9.89
CA LEU A 50 6.61 -19.47 9.64
C LEU A 50 6.69 -20.28 10.94
N PRO A 51 5.81 -21.27 11.14
CA PRO A 51 5.95 -22.20 12.25
C PRO A 51 7.16 -23.14 12.04
N THR A 52 7.62 -23.77 13.11
CA THR A 52 8.77 -24.70 13.08
C THR A 52 8.46 -26.00 12.36
N GLU A 53 7.19 -26.41 12.34
CA GLU A 53 6.70 -27.61 11.66
C GLU A 53 6.41 -27.32 10.19
N LYS A 54 7.11 -28.00 9.29
CA LYS A 54 6.94 -27.78 7.85
C LYS A 54 5.59 -28.20 7.31
N ALA A 55 5.01 -29.26 7.88
CA ALA A 55 3.74 -29.81 7.43
C ALA A 55 2.60 -28.77 7.50
N SER A 56 2.70 -27.80 8.42
CA SER A 56 1.69 -26.74 8.59
C SER A 56 1.95 -25.49 7.73
N TRP A 57 3.07 -25.39 7.00
CA TRP A 57 3.44 -24.18 6.26
C TRP A 57 2.42 -23.80 5.19
N SER A 58 1.91 -24.77 4.43
CA SER A 58 0.95 -24.52 3.35
C SER A 58 -0.34 -23.91 3.90
N THR A 59 -0.91 -24.54 4.93
CA THR A 59 -2.11 -24.06 5.62
C THR A 59 -1.88 -22.70 6.28
N HIS A 60 -0.76 -22.55 7.01
CA HIS A 60 -0.43 -21.29 7.67
C HIS A 60 -0.30 -20.13 6.68
N LEU A 61 0.39 -20.35 5.55
CA LEU A 61 0.56 -19.32 4.53
C LEU A 61 -0.75 -18.95 3.86
N LYS A 62 -1.61 -19.93 3.62
CA LYS A 62 -2.96 -19.67 3.10
C LYS A 62 -3.73 -18.77 4.06
N THR A 63 -3.85 -19.15 5.33
CA THR A 63 -4.54 -18.36 6.34
C THR A 63 -3.96 -16.94 6.48
N LYS A 64 -2.63 -16.78 6.48
CA LYS A 64 -2.01 -15.45 6.56
C LYS A 64 -2.27 -14.59 5.33
N ARG A 65 -2.31 -15.18 4.13
CA ARG A 65 -2.62 -14.46 2.89
C ARG A 65 -4.10 -14.06 2.83
N ASP A 66 -4.98 -14.96 3.24
CA ASP A 66 -6.43 -14.70 3.30
C ASP A 66 -6.73 -13.57 4.32
N LEU A 67 -6.07 -13.58 5.48
CA LEU A 67 -6.18 -12.51 6.47
C LEU A 67 -5.66 -11.17 5.94
N TYR A 68 -4.52 -11.18 5.24
CA TYR A 68 -4.01 -9.96 4.61
C TYR A 68 -4.97 -9.41 3.55
N GLN A 69 -5.63 -10.29 2.78
CA GLN A 69 -6.65 -9.87 1.82
C GLN A 69 -7.85 -9.23 2.53
N GLN A 70 -8.34 -9.83 3.62
CA GLN A 70 -9.42 -9.24 4.44
C GLN A 70 -9.03 -7.85 4.96
N PHE A 71 -7.79 -7.67 5.44
CA PHE A 71 -7.32 -6.34 5.87
C PHE A 71 -7.27 -5.33 4.72
N ILE A 72 -6.90 -5.73 3.50
CA ILE A 72 -6.96 -4.84 2.35
C ILE A 72 -8.40 -4.38 2.11
N ASP A 73 -9.36 -5.31 2.16
CA ASP A 73 -10.76 -5.03 1.88
C ASP A 73 -11.38 -4.12 2.96
N GLU A 74 -10.98 -4.28 4.22
CA GLU A 74 -11.44 -3.46 5.35
C GLU A 74 -10.75 -2.08 5.43
N MET A 75 -9.43 -2.00 5.20
CA MET A 75 -8.68 -0.76 5.36
C MET A 75 -8.88 0.22 4.20
N ILE A 76 -9.22 -0.23 2.99
CA ILE A 76 -9.42 0.67 1.85
C ILE A 76 -10.88 1.14 1.84
N VAL A 77 -11.16 2.16 2.66
CA VAL A 77 -12.46 2.84 2.63
C VAL A 77 -12.56 3.65 1.32
N THR A 78 -13.66 3.45 0.60
CA THR A 78 -14.02 4.25 -0.57
C THR A 78 -15.43 4.79 -0.34
N PRO A 79 -15.56 6.00 0.23
CA PRO A 79 -16.86 6.57 0.50
C PRO A 79 -17.63 6.75 -0.81
N GLY A 80 -18.89 6.33 -0.83
CA GLY A 80 -19.77 6.39 -2.00
C GLY A 80 -19.79 5.15 -2.92
N CYS A 81 -19.00 4.10 -2.65
CA CYS A 81 -19.12 2.81 -3.36
C CYS A 81 -20.23 1.90 -2.80
N LYS A 82 -20.69 2.14 -1.57
CA LYS A 82 -21.84 1.44 -0.99
C LYS A 82 -23.10 2.17 -1.46
N GLU A 83 -23.91 1.48 -2.25
CA GLU A 83 -25.20 1.96 -2.78
C GLU A 83 -25.99 2.74 -1.72
N ALA A 84 -26.22 4.03 -1.99
CA ALA A 84 -27.36 4.89 -1.64
C ALA A 84 -28.20 4.67 -0.34
N ASP A 85 -27.67 4.06 0.72
CA ASP A 85 -28.34 3.96 2.04
C ASP A 85 -27.51 4.62 3.16
N GLY A 86 -26.39 5.24 2.81
CA GLY A 86 -25.72 6.21 3.65
C GLY A 86 -26.63 7.42 3.83
N GLY A 87 -27.41 7.39 4.92
CA GLY A 87 -28.38 8.43 5.25
C GLY A 87 -27.78 9.82 5.13
N VAL A 88 -28.64 10.80 4.90
CA VAL A 88 -28.42 12.25 4.65
C VAL A 88 -27.30 12.93 5.48
N ASN A 89 -26.79 12.27 6.52
CA ASN A 89 -25.79 12.73 7.47
C ASN A 89 -24.33 12.30 7.18
N ASP A 90 -24.04 11.38 6.24
CA ASP A 90 -22.64 11.04 5.88
C ASP A 90 -22.26 11.66 4.52
N HIS A 91 -21.40 12.68 4.58
CA HIS A 91 -20.99 13.45 3.41
C HIS A 91 -19.57 14.00 3.62
N PRO A 92 -18.86 14.48 2.58
CA PRO A 92 -17.47 14.96 2.69
C PRO A 92 -17.22 16.05 3.74
N LEU A 93 -18.27 16.69 4.25
CA LEU A 93 -18.21 17.79 5.22
C LEU A 93 -18.90 17.45 6.53
N SER A 94 -19.27 16.19 6.74
CA SER A 94 -19.88 15.81 8.00
C SER A 94 -18.85 15.92 9.12
N VAL A 95 -19.25 16.60 10.18
CA VAL A 95 -18.46 16.72 11.42
C VAL A 95 -18.57 15.48 12.32
N ASN A 96 -19.38 14.49 11.90
CA ASN A 96 -19.58 13.25 12.63
C ASN A 96 -18.25 12.46 12.68
N PRO A 97 -17.73 12.14 13.88
CA PRO A 97 -16.52 11.33 14.03
C PRO A 97 -16.59 9.95 13.35
N ASP A 98 -17.80 9.40 13.21
CA ASP A 98 -18.05 8.07 12.65
C ASP A 98 -18.29 8.08 11.12
N SER A 99 -18.06 9.22 10.45
CA SER A 99 -18.21 9.37 9.01
C SER A 99 -17.16 8.59 8.21
N GLU A 100 -17.58 7.88 7.16
CA GLU A 100 -16.65 7.21 6.23
C GLU A 100 -15.75 8.23 5.51
N TRP A 101 -16.21 9.48 5.34
CA TRP A 101 -15.42 10.58 4.76
C TRP A 101 -14.30 11.06 5.69
N GLN A 102 -14.55 11.14 7.01
CA GLN A 102 -13.50 11.49 7.97
C GLN A 102 -12.37 10.46 7.98
N ALA A 103 -12.71 9.16 7.96
CA ALA A 103 -11.74 8.08 7.84
C ALA A 103 -10.96 8.19 6.53
N PHE A 104 -11.66 8.37 5.40
CA PHE A 104 -11.03 8.52 4.09
C PHE A 104 -10.02 9.68 4.02
N PHE A 105 -10.32 10.84 4.61
CA PHE A 105 -9.38 11.96 4.61
C PHE A 105 -8.15 11.69 5.47
N LYS A 106 -8.33 11.12 6.66
CA LYS A 106 -7.20 10.71 7.53
C LYS A 106 -6.31 9.68 6.83
N ASP A 107 -6.90 8.69 6.18
CA ASP A 107 -6.17 7.69 5.41
C ASP A 107 -5.35 8.34 4.28
N ASN A 108 -5.93 9.31 3.57
CA ASN A 108 -5.21 10.03 2.52
C ASN A 108 -4.02 10.84 3.05
N GLU A 109 -4.12 11.42 4.25
CA GLU A 109 -2.99 12.12 4.88
C GLU A 109 -1.84 11.15 5.20
N VAL A 110 -2.16 9.97 5.73
CA VAL A 110 -1.17 8.91 6.00
C VAL A 110 -0.55 8.41 4.70
N LEU A 111 -1.38 8.11 3.69
CA LEU A 111 -0.93 7.65 2.37
C LEU A 111 -0.04 8.67 1.66
N LEU A 112 -0.28 9.97 1.85
CA LEU A 112 0.58 11.02 1.32
C LEU A 112 1.99 10.97 1.92
N GLN A 113 2.10 10.71 3.21
CA GLN A 113 3.42 10.59 3.84
C GLN A 113 4.13 9.32 3.36
N ILE A 114 3.42 8.20 3.26
CA ILE A 114 3.97 6.95 2.72
C ILE A 114 4.48 7.15 1.29
N ASP A 115 3.70 7.79 0.40
CA ASP A 115 4.12 8.03 -1.00
C ASP A 115 5.39 8.91 -1.07
N LYS A 116 5.45 9.98 -0.26
CA LYS A 116 6.66 10.83 -0.18
C LYS A 116 7.88 10.04 0.30
N ASP A 117 7.71 9.19 1.30
CA ASP A 117 8.79 8.43 1.92
C ASP A 117 9.27 7.31 1.00
N VAL A 118 8.36 6.62 0.31
CA VAL A 118 8.68 5.58 -0.67
C VAL A 118 9.45 6.15 -1.87
N ARG A 119 9.08 7.32 -2.39
CA ARG A 119 9.78 7.96 -3.54
C ARG A 119 11.23 8.31 -3.26
N ARG A 120 11.59 8.54 -2.00
CA ARG A 120 12.96 8.87 -1.59
C ARG A 120 13.74 7.68 -1.04
N LEU A 121 13.12 6.49 -0.95
CA LEU A 121 13.74 5.31 -0.37
C LEU A 121 14.75 4.71 -1.35
N CYS A 122 16.03 4.67 -0.94
CA CYS A 122 17.12 3.99 -1.64
C CYS A 122 17.16 4.26 -3.16
N PRO A 123 17.31 5.52 -3.59
CA PRO A 123 17.22 5.90 -5.00
C PRO A 123 18.27 5.23 -5.89
N ASP A 124 19.39 4.77 -5.33
CA ASP A 124 20.46 4.13 -6.11
C ASP A 124 20.20 2.63 -6.38
N ILE A 125 19.14 2.05 -5.79
CA ILE A 125 18.81 0.62 -5.93
C ILE A 125 17.63 0.48 -6.91
N SER A 126 17.89 -0.13 -8.08
CA SER A 126 16.90 -0.31 -9.15
C SER A 126 15.64 -1.07 -8.72
N PHE A 127 15.76 -2.00 -7.78
CA PHE A 127 14.64 -2.77 -7.24
C PHE A 127 13.50 -1.87 -6.73
N PHE A 128 13.80 -0.73 -6.10
CA PHE A 128 12.77 0.18 -5.57
C PHE A 128 12.19 1.14 -6.62
N GLN A 129 12.77 1.20 -7.82
CA GLN A 129 12.31 2.08 -8.90
C GLN A 129 11.46 1.34 -9.94
N GLN A 130 11.46 0.00 -9.91
CA GLN A 130 10.76 -0.82 -10.89
C GLN A 130 9.36 -1.22 -10.39
N PRO A 131 8.36 -1.29 -11.29
CA PRO A 131 7.07 -1.85 -10.94
C PRO A 131 7.23 -3.34 -10.59
N THR A 132 6.50 -3.79 -9.57
CA THR A 132 6.44 -5.21 -9.23
C THR A 132 5.81 -6.01 -10.36
N GLU A 133 6.35 -7.21 -10.62
CA GLU A 133 5.76 -8.20 -11.53
C GLU A 133 4.46 -8.80 -10.97
N PHE A 134 4.20 -8.63 -9.67
CA PHE A 134 3.06 -9.19 -8.96
C PHE A 134 2.21 -8.08 -8.31
N PRO A 135 1.54 -7.23 -9.11
CA PRO A 135 0.67 -6.20 -8.56
C PRO A 135 -0.57 -6.82 -7.89
N CYS A 136 -1.02 -6.23 -6.78
CA CYS A 136 -2.31 -6.57 -6.18
C CYS A 136 -3.43 -6.06 -7.10
N SER A 137 -4.12 -6.98 -7.78
CA SER A 137 -5.15 -6.65 -8.77
C SER A 137 -6.32 -5.87 -8.19
N VAL A 138 -6.73 -6.16 -6.95
CA VAL A 138 -7.80 -5.45 -6.24
C VAL A 138 -7.49 -3.96 -6.10
N VAL A 139 -6.22 -3.63 -5.80
CA VAL A 139 -5.76 -2.25 -5.58
C VAL A 139 -5.43 -1.53 -6.89
N VAL A 140 -4.98 -2.27 -7.92
CA VAL A 140 -4.54 -1.67 -9.19
C VAL A 140 -5.67 -1.52 -10.21
N ASN A 141 -6.65 -2.44 -10.21
CA ASN A 141 -7.72 -2.52 -11.21
C ASN A 141 -9.11 -2.07 -10.70
N SER A 142 -9.24 -1.68 -9.43
CA SER A 142 -10.51 -1.12 -8.93
C SER A 142 -10.83 0.16 -9.70
N MET A 143 -11.88 0.10 -10.53
CA MET A 143 -12.26 1.16 -11.47
C MET A 143 -12.54 2.51 -10.76
N ASP A 144 -12.92 2.46 -9.48
CA ASP A 144 -13.19 3.62 -8.63
C ASP A 144 -12.04 4.02 -7.70
N VAL A 145 -11.21 3.06 -7.26
CA VAL A 145 -9.99 3.37 -6.52
C VAL A 145 -8.89 3.66 -7.53
N LYS A 146 -8.93 4.90 -8.04
CA LYS A 146 -7.74 5.54 -8.60
C LYS A 146 -6.56 5.17 -7.69
N ARG A 147 -5.60 4.40 -8.22
CA ARG A 147 -4.38 3.88 -7.55
C ARG A 147 -4.02 4.72 -6.34
N LEU A 148 -3.70 4.16 -5.18
CA LEU A 148 -3.46 4.93 -3.94
C LEU A 148 -2.66 6.24 -4.13
N HIS A 149 -1.59 6.23 -4.95
CA HIS A 149 -0.84 7.44 -5.31
C HIS A 149 -1.67 8.55 -6.00
N ARG A 150 -2.69 8.19 -6.78
CA ARG A 150 -3.65 9.06 -7.48
C ARG A 150 -4.74 9.60 -6.56
N ARG A 151 -5.03 8.97 -5.42
CA ARG A 151 -5.79 9.63 -4.32
C ARG A 151 -5.04 10.85 -3.81
N VAL A 152 -3.71 10.77 -3.84
CA VAL A 152 -2.81 11.81 -3.39
C VAL A 152 -2.30 12.75 -4.49
N GLU A 153 -2.62 12.46 -5.75
CA GLU A 153 -2.34 13.35 -6.87
C GLU A 153 -3.13 14.64 -6.70
N ARG A 154 -2.43 15.77 -6.74
CA ARG A 154 -3.04 17.10 -6.75
C ARG A 154 -3.96 17.20 -7.97
N ARG A 155 -5.28 17.27 -7.77
CA ARG A 155 -6.20 17.58 -8.86
C ARG A 155 -6.10 19.06 -9.19
N VAL A 156 -5.88 19.34 -10.47
CA VAL A 156 -6.03 20.70 -11.02
C VAL A 156 -7.49 20.88 -11.41
N LEU A 157 -8.16 21.84 -10.78
CA LEU A 157 -9.51 22.26 -11.17
C LEU A 157 -9.41 23.02 -12.49
N LYS A 158 -10.09 22.54 -13.53
CA LYS A 158 -10.22 23.26 -14.81
C LYS A 158 -11.34 24.28 -14.66
N SER A 159 -11.00 25.53 -14.39
CA SER A 159 -11.94 26.65 -14.45
C SER A 159 -11.97 27.25 -15.85
N ALA A 160 -13.13 27.74 -16.27
CA ALA A 160 -13.26 28.57 -17.45
C ALA A 160 -14.06 29.82 -17.09
N ASN A 161 -13.57 30.98 -17.50
CA ASN A 161 -14.31 32.23 -17.34
C ASN A 161 -15.18 32.44 -18.59
N VAL A 162 -16.46 32.74 -18.34
CA VAL A 162 -17.45 33.00 -19.37
C VAL A 162 -17.70 34.50 -19.41
N GLU A 163 -17.17 35.18 -20.43
CA GLU A 163 -17.46 36.60 -20.67
C GLU A 163 -18.54 36.72 -21.74
N ARG A 164 -19.62 37.44 -21.42
CA ARG A 164 -20.67 37.81 -22.38
C ARG A 164 -20.44 39.25 -22.85
N LYS A 165 -20.12 39.43 -24.13
CA LYS A 165 -20.18 40.74 -24.80
C LYS A 165 -21.50 40.86 -25.56
N GLY A 166 -22.56 41.29 -24.87
CA GLY A 166 -23.86 41.61 -25.49
C GLY A 166 -24.68 40.40 -25.98
N LEU A 167 -25.70 40.70 -26.80
CA LEU A 167 -26.62 39.71 -27.39
C LEU A 167 -26.00 39.05 -28.61
N GLY A 168 -25.20 38.01 -28.38
CA GLY A 168 -24.73 37.10 -29.43
C GLY A 168 -23.25 36.75 -29.30
N ILE A 169 -22.99 35.45 -29.16
CA ILE A 169 -21.69 34.78 -29.04
C ILE A 169 -21.03 34.89 -27.65
N THR A 170 -21.09 33.77 -26.93
CA THR A 170 -20.38 33.55 -25.67
C THR A 170 -18.94 33.13 -25.96
N LYS A 171 -17.94 33.89 -25.51
CA LYS A 171 -16.53 33.48 -25.62
C LYS A 171 -16.12 32.78 -24.32
N VAL A 172 -15.86 31.47 -24.40
CA VAL A 172 -15.35 30.69 -23.26
C VAL A 172 -13.82 30.72 -23.30
N SER A 173 -13.21 31.32 -22.28
CA SER A 173 -11.76 31.29 -22.10
C SER A 173 -11.41 30.23 -21.05
N ILE A 174 -10.73 29.16 -21.47
CA ILE A 174 -10.30 28.08 -20.58
C ILE A 174 -8.95 28.48 -20.00
N THR A 175 -8.94 28.98 -18.77
CA THR A 175 -7.70 29.30 -18.06
C THR A 175 -7.33 28.13 -17.15
N ARG A 176 -6.22 27.45 -17.45
CA ARG A 176 -5.66 26.41 -16.56
C ARG A 176 -4.96 27.10 -15.39
N HIS A 177 -5.71 27.47 -14.37
CA HIS A 177 -5.09 27.94 -13.13
C HIS A 177 -4.58 26.76 -12.31
N GLN A 178 -3.28 26.76 -12.05
CA GLN A 178 -2.62 25.80 -11.16
C GLN A 178 -2.87 26.21 -9.71
N HIS A 179 -4.11 26.01 -9.22
CA HIS A 179 -4.40 26.19 -7.80
C HIS A 179 -3.99 24.93 -7.04
N PHE A 180 -3.11 25.11 -6.06
CA PHE A 180 -2.78 24.10 -5.07
C PHE A 180 -3.97 23.92 -4.14
N ILE A 181 -4.83 22.95 -4.43
CA ILE A 181 -5.85 22.54 -3.49
C ILE A 181 -5.24 21.44 -2.65
N ASN A 182 -4.68 21.81 -1.49
CA ASN A 182 -4.77 20.93 -0.34
C ASN A 182 -6.26 20.84 -0.02
N ALA A 183 -6.82 19.63 0.06
CA ALA A 183 -8.22 19.45 0.41
C ALA A 183 -8.57 20.12 1.76
N SER A 184 -7.58 20.32 2.64
CA SER A 184 -7.70 21.07 3.90
C SER A 184 -7.93 22.58 3.73
N LEU A 185 -7.64 23.16 2.57
CA LEU A 185 -7.73 24.61 2.32
C LEU A 185 -8.99 25.02 1.53
N LEU A 186 -9.77 24.06 1.01
CA LEU A 186 -11.03 24.40 0.32
C LEU A 186 -12.21 24.66 1.27
N PHE A 187 -12.04 24.42 2.58
CA PHE A 187 -13.13 24.50 3.57
C PHE A 187 -12.91 25.53 4.67
N MET A 188 -11.97 26.45 4.46
CA MET A 188 -11.69 27.57 5.37
C MET A 188 -11.97 28.92 4.68
N LEU A 189 -13.14 29.04 4.05
CA LEU A 189 -13.74 30.32 3.67
C LEU A 189 -15.20 30.28 4.13
N PRO A 190 -15.68 31.31 4.85
CA PRO A 190 -16.98 31.33 5.53
C PRO A 190 -18.17 31.26 4.58
#